data_AF-A0A953Z061-F1
#
_entry.id   AF-A0A953Z061-F1
#
_cell.length_a   1.000
_cell.length_b   1.000
_cell.length_c   1.000
_cell.angle_alpha   90.00
_cell.angle_beta   90.00
_cell.angle_gamma   90.00
#
_symmetry.space_group_name_H-M   'P 1'
#
loop_
_entity.id
_entity.type
_entity.pdbx_description
1 polymer ?
#
loop_
_entity_poly.entity_id
_entity_poly.type
_entity_poly.pdbx_seq_one_letter_code
_entity_poly.pdbx_strand_id
1 'polypeptide(L)' 'MADKELAIMRGMTGSGKSRAAAQMVARANTFNLTHTICSADDYWKTNEIPFSYSKLTAAHTYCQLLAIEAIQRGDSLII' A
#
# COMPACT_ATOMS: atom_id res chain seq x y z
N MET A 1 5.30 18.09 14.71
CA MET A 1 4.72 17.14 13.73
C MET A 1 5.52 15.86 13.83
N ALA A 2 4.88 14.70 13.92
CA ALA A 2 5.60 13.43 13.78
C ALA A 2 6.11 13.31 12.34
N ASP A 3 7.35 12.88 12.16
CA ASP A 3 7.92 12.64 10.84
C ASP A 3 7.07 11.61 10.07
N LYS A 4 6.91 11.83 8.76
CA LYS A 4 6.19 10.91 7.88
C LYS A 4 7.17 9.97 7.22
N GLU A 5 6.81 8.70 7.16
CA GLU A 5 7.66 7.64 6.63
C GLU A 5 7.10 7.14 5.28
N LEU A 6 8.01 6.82 4.37
CA LEU A 6 7.71 6.09 3.13
C LEU A 6 8.56 4.82 3.10
N ALA A 7 7.91 3.67 3.15
CA ALA A 7 8.54 2.38 2.98
C ALA A 7 8.22 1.82 1.59
N ILE A 8 9.26 1.58 0.77
CA ILE A 8 9.11 0.92 -0.53
C ILE A 8 9.54 -0.55 -0.39
N MET A 9 8.59 -1.45 -0.59
CA MET A 9 8.78 -2.89 -0.46
C MET A 9 9.14 -3.52 -1.80
N ARG A 10 10.37 -4.05 -1.90
CA ARG A 10 10.83 -4.82 -3.06
C ARG A 10 11.06 -6.28 -2.67
N GLY A 11 10.73 -7.20 -3.56
CA GLY A 11 10.92 -8.63 -3.35
C GLY A 11 10.12 -9.47 -4.33
N MET A 12 10.51 -10.74 -4.50
CA MET A 12 9.83 -11.68 -5.39
C MET A 12 8.38 -11.94 -4.94
N THR A 13 7.53 -12.40 -5.86
CA THR A 13 6.18 -12.86 -5.52
C THR A 13 6.27 -13.98 -4.48
N GLY A 14 5.41 -13.92 -3.45
CA GLY A 14 5.44 -14.89 -2.35
C GLY A 14 6.49 -14.62 -1.26
N SER A 15 7.35 -13.60 -1.38
CA SER A 15 8.40 -13.30 -0.39
C SER A 15 7.90 -12.70 0.95
N GLY A 16 6.59 -12.72 1.21
CA GLY A 16 6.01 -12.23 2.46
C GLY A 16 5.81 -10.71 2.58
N LYS A 17 5.95 -9.93 1.49
CA LYS A 17 5.81 -8.45 1.53
C LYS A 17 4.49 -7.99 2.17
N SER A 18 3.36 -8.54 1.73
CA SER A 18 2.03 -8.18 2.27
C SER A 18 1.90 -8.50 3.75
N ARG A 19 2.56 -9.59 4.22
CA ARG A 19 2.56 -9.96 5.64
C ARG A 19 3.42 -9.00 6.48
N ALA A 20 4.59 -8.64 5.98
CA ALA A 20 5.45 -7.65 6.62
C ALA A 20 4.79 -6.26 6.65
N ALA A 21 4.16 -5.81 5.56
CA ALA A 21 3.39 -4.56 5.52
C ALA A 21 2.27 -4.54 6.58
N ALA A 22 1.49 -5.62 6.69
CA ALA A 22 0.45 -5.75 7.71
C ALA A 22 1.01 -5.66 9.14
N GLN A 23 2.17 -6.27 9.39
CA GLN A 23 2.84 -6.17 10.70
C GLN A 23 3.37 -4.76 10.98
N MET A 24 3.85 -4.03 9.97
CA MET A 24 4.25 -2.63 10.11
C MET A 24 3.07 -1.74 10.53
N VAL A 25 1.91 -1.90 9.88
CA VAL A 25 0.68 -1.18 10.26
C VAL A 25 0.27 -1.54 11.69
N ALA A 26 0.23 -2.84 12.03
CA ALA A 26 -0.13 -3.28 13.38
C ALA A 26 0.78 -2.67 14.45
N ARG A 27 2.10 -2.64 14.19
CA ARG A 27 3.08 -2.00 15.07
C ARG A 27 2.91 -0.49 15.14
N ALA A 28 2.65 0.19 14.03
CA ALA A 28 2.43 1.63 14.03
C ALA A 28 1.22 2.04 14.88
N ASN A 29 0.14 1.27 14.78
CA ASN A 29 -1.08 1.50 15.55
C ASN A 29 -0.84 1.41 17.07
N THR A 30 0.09 0.56 17.55
CA THR A 30 0.44 0.52 18.99
C THR A 30 1.11 1.80 19.50
N PHE A 31 1.62 2.64 18.59
CA PHE A 31 2.23 3.94 18.90
C PHE A 31 1.34 5.12 18.47
N ASN A 32 0.06 4.89 18.17
CA ASN A 32 -0.86 5.91 17.62
C ASN A 32 -0.35 6.57 16.32
N LEU A 33 0.40 5.82 15.51
CA LEU A 33 0.85 6.25 14.19
C LEU A 33 -0.03 5.61 13.11
N THR A 34 -0.40 6.37 12.08
CA THR A 34 -1.19 5.87 10.95
C THR A 34 -0.28 5.51 9.77
N HIS A 35 -0.44 4.30 9.25
CA HIS A 35 0.21 3.84 8.03
C HIS A 35 -0.85 3.33 7.05
N THR A 36 -0.76 3.75 5.80
CA THR A 36 -1.60 3.24 4.71
C THR A 36 -0.77 2.36 3.79
N ILE A 37 -1.26 1.14 3.52
CA ILE A 37 -0.70 0.24 2.52
C ILE A 37 -1.30 0.60 1.17
N CYS A 38 -0.45 0.86 0.18
CA CYS A 38 -0.82 1.16 -1.19
C CYS A 38 -0.31 0.03 -2.09
N SER A 39 -1.21 -0.88 -2.48
CA SER A 39 -0.85 -2.05 -3.29
C SER A 39 -1.56 -2.02 -4.63
N ALA A 40 -0.81 -2.17 -5.73
CA ALA A 40 -1.40 -2.36 -7.04
C ALA A 40 -2.25 -3.64 -7.11
N ASP A 41 -1.88 -4.68 -6.34
CA ASP A 41 -2.59 -5.96 -6.28
C ASP A 41 -4.03 -5.82 -5.76
N ASP A 42 -4.32 -4.76 -5.00
CA ASP A 42 -5.66 -4.54 -4.46
C ASP A 42 -6.64 -4.03 -5.52
N TYR A 43 -6.14 -3.50 -6.65
CA TYR A 43 -6.99 -3.13 -7.80
C TYR A 43 -7.90 -4.28 -8.25
N TRP A 44 -7.34 -5.49 -8.36
CA TRP A 44 -8.12 -6.66 -8.81
C TRP A 44 -9.07 -7.17 -7.73
N LYS A 45 -8.69 -7.05 -6.44
CA LYS A 45 -9.52 -7.48 -5.31
C LYS A 45 -10.73 -6.57 -5.13
N THR A 46 -10.51 -5.25 -5.12
CA THR A 46 -11.55 -4.25 -4.87
C THR A 46 -12.58 -4.19 -6.01
N ASN A 47 -12.15 -4.43 -7.24
CA ASN A 47 -13.05 -4.40 -8.40
C ASN A 47 -13.65 -5.79 -8.73
N GLU A 48 -13.30 -6.84 -7.96
CA GLU A 48 -13.72 -8.23 -8.22
C GLU A 48 -13.46 -8.70 -9.67
N ILE A 49 -12.38 -8.21 -10.28
CA ILE A 49 -12.04 -8.52 -11.67
C ILE A 49 -10.85 -9.49 -11.77
N PRO A 50 -10.84 -10.40 -12.75
CA PRO A 50 -9.68 -11.23 -13.02
C PRO A 50 -8.43 -10.41 -13.36
N PHE A 51 -7.27 -10.98 -13.04
CA PHE A 51 -6.00 -10.40 -13.45
C PHE A 51 -5.90 -10.30 -14.98
N SER A 52 -5.40 -9.16 -15.47
CA SER A 52 -5.11 -8.94 -16.89
C SER A 52 -3.91 -8.01 -17.05
N TYR A 53 -2.98 -8.40 -17.91
CA TYR A 53 -1.80 -7.58 -18.25
C TYR A 53 -2.18 -6.21 -18.84
N SER A 54 -3.26 -6.13 -19.61
CA SER A 54 -3.72 -4.86 -20.20
C SER A 54 -4.21 -3.85 -19.16
N LYS A 55 -4.43 -4.28 -17.91
CA LYS A 55 -4.87 -3.44 -16.80
C LYS A 55 -3.75 -3.04 -15.84
N LEU A 56 -2.49 -3.43 -16.11
CA LEU A 56 -1.36 -3.09 -15.23
C LEU A 56 -1.21 -1.58 -15.04
N THR A 57 -1.31 -0.79 -16.10
CA THR A 57 -1.25 0.68 -16.00
C THR A 57 -2.35 1.21 -15.07
N ALA A 58 -3.58 0.71 -15.21
CA ALA A 58 -4.69 1.12 -14.36
C ALA A 58 -4.48 0.71 -12.89
N ALA A 59 -3.94 -0.49 -12.63
CA ALA A 59 -3.62 -0.95 -11.28
C ALA A 59 -2.54 -0.09 -10.61
N HIS A 60 -1.52 0.33 -11.38
CA HIS A 60 -0.50 1.26 -10.88
C HIS A 60 -1.06 2.67 -10.65
N THR A 61 -1.92 3.18 -11.53
CA THR A 61 -2.63 4.46 -11.31
C THR A 61 -3.50 4.39 -10.05
N TYR A 62 -4.20 3.28 -9.82
CA TYR A 62 -4.99 3.06 -8.60
C TYR A 62 -4.10 3.14 -7.34
N CYS A 63 -2.97 2.44 -7.33
CA CYS A 63 -2.01 2.51 -6.22
C CYS A 63 -1.48 3.93 -5.99
N GLN A 64 -1.18 4.66 -7.07
CA GLN A 64 -0.73 6.05 -6.97
C GLN A 64 -1.80 6.97 -6.36
N LEU A 65 -3.06 6.80 -6.73
CA LEU A 65 -4.17 7.58 -6.17
C LEU A 65 -4.34 7.29 -4.67
N LEU A 66 -4.26 6.02 -4.25
CA LEU A 66 -4.26 5.65 -2.82
C LEU A 66 -3.14 6.33 -2.04
N ALA A 67 -1.93 6.38 -2.62
CA ALA A 67 -0.79 7.03 -1.99
C ALA A 67 -1.02 8.55 -1.86
N ILE A 68 -1.57 9.21 -2.87
CA ILE A 68 -1.90 10.63 -2.83
C ILE A 68 -2.95 10.92 -1.74
N GLU A 69 -4.03 10.13 -1.68
CA GLU A 69 -5.07 10.29 -0.66
C GLU A 69 -4.52 10.09 0.76
N ALA A 70 -3.65 9.09 0.95
CA ALA A 70 -3.01 8.83 2.23
C ALA A 70 -2.08 9.99 2.66
N ILE A 71 -1.32 10.57 1.73
CA ILE A 71 -0.51 11.78 2.00
C ILE A 71 -1.40 12.94 2.43
N GLN A 72 -2.54 13.14 1.77
CA GLN A 72 -3.48 14.23 2.12
C GLN A 72 -4.09 14.05 3.51
N ARG A 73 -4.33 12.81 3.96
CA ARG A 73 -4.72 12.49 5.34
C ARG A 73 -3.58 12.65 6.35
N GLY A 74 -2.34 12.76 5.87
CA GLY A 74 -1.15 12.78 6.69
C GLY A 74 -0.79 11.40 7.22
N ASP A 75 -1.03 10.32 6.48
CA ASP A 75 -0.59 8.98 6.86
C ASP A 75 0.87 8.73 6.41
N SER A 76 1.59 7.85 7.10
CA SER A 76 2.80 7.24 6.55
C SER A 76 2.43 6.21 5.47
N LEU A 77 3.33 5.93 4.54
CA LEU A 77 3.07 5.10 3.37
C LEU A 77 3.88 3.81 3.38
N ILE A 78 3.24 2.73 2.95
CA ILE A 78 3.88 1.47 2.60
C ILE A 78 3.45 1.11 1.17
N ILE A 79 4.41 1.02 0.25
CA ILE A 79 4.19 0.72 -1.17
C ILE A 79 4.90 -0.58 -1.54
#